data_AF-A0AAE3JME8-F1
#
_entry.id   AF-A0AAE3JME8-F1
#
_cell.length_a   1.000
_cell.length_b   1.000
_cell.length_c   1.000
_cell.angle_alpha   90.00
_cell.angle_beta   90.00
_cell.angle_gamma   90.00
#
_symmetry.space_group_name_H-M   'P 1'
#
loop_
_entity.id
_entity.type
_entity.pdbx_description
1 polymer ?
#
loop_
_entity_poly.entity_id
_entity_poly.type
_entity_poly.pdbx_seq_one_letter_code
_entity_poly.pdbx_strand_id
1 'polypeptide(L)'
;MDKLKKTIDKGFTENYLFGDINDIRKSLSDYGVDLDDNRQRQNKLIKQLKFKLRSSINKEKNENLLLKATESFQEAINKGLEKPIAYLNNLINENQLVVQYNKLDKLSSDEIKEIIKDQNLIEIIELLENEQ
;
A
#
# COMPACT_ATOMS: atom_id res chain seq x y z
N MET A 1 17.54 5.10 52.36
CA MET A 1 16.20 4.85 51.76
C MET A 1 16.24 4.89 50.24
N ASP A 2 16.77 5.95 49.63
CA ASP A 2 16.73 6.12 48.16
C ASP A 2 17.50 5.05 47.36
N LYS A 3 18.67 4.64 47.88
CA LYS A 3 19.48 3.55 47.30
C LYS A 3 18.77 2.19 47.37
N LEU A 4 18.08 1.91 48.48
CA LEU A 4 17.34 0.65 48.68
C LEU A 4 16.15 0.56 47.71
N LYS A 5 15.39 1.65 47.54
CA LYS A 5 14.28 1.72 46.60
C LYS A 5 14.74 1.48 45.15
N LYS A 6 15.83 2.15 44.73
CA LYS A 6 16.43 1.93 43.40
C LYS A 6 16.91 0.49 43.18
N THR A 7 17.49 -0.15 44.21
CA THR A 7 17.92 -1.55 44.11
C THR A 7 16.73 -2.50 43.99
N ILE A 8 15.64 -2.24 44.72
CA ILE A 8 14.41 -3.04 44.64
C ILE A 8 13.75 -2.87 43.27
N ASP A 9 13.55 -1.64 42.81
CA ASP A 9 12.95 -1.34 41.50
C ASP A 9 13.76 -1.97 40.36
N LYS A 10 15.09 -1.90 40.44
CA LYS A 10 15.99 -2.56 39.49
C LYS A 10 15.84 -4.08 39.54
N GLY A 11 15.81 -4.69 40.72
CA GLY A 11 15.64 -6.13 40.88
C GLY A 11 14.31 -6.64 40.33
N PHE A 12 13.21 -5.90 40.54
CA PHE A 12 11.92 -6.21 39.90
C PHE A 12 12.01 -6.10 38.38
N THR A 13 12.60 -5.01 37.87
CA THR A 13 12.72 -4.78 36.42
C THR A 13 13.56 -5.88 35.75
N GLU A 14 14.68 -6.27 36.36
CA GLU A 14 15.52 -7.38 35.87
C GLU A 14 14.80 -8.73 35.95
N ASN A 15 14.04 -9.00 37.02
CA ASN A 15 13.24 -10.22 37.12
C ASN A 15 12.16 -10.30 36.04
N TYR A 16 11.48 -9.19 35.72
CA TYR A 16 10.51 -9.16 34.62
C TYR A 16 11.15 -9.17 33.22
N LEU A 17 12.40 -8.72 33.08
CA LEU A 17 13.14 -8.74 31.80
C LEU A 17 13.76 -10.11 31.48
N PHE A 18 14.15 -10.88 32.50
CA PHE A 18 14.88 -12.15 32.34
C PHE A 18 14.15 -13.37 32.95
N GLY A 19 12.99 -13.18 33.57
CA GLY A 19 12.18 -14.24 34.13
C GLY A 19 11.50 -15.11 33.08
N ASP A 20 11.13 -16.34 33.46
CA ASP A 20 10.37 -17.23 32.59
C ASP A 20 9.03 -16.56 32.23
N ILE A 21 8.73 -16.51 30.94
CA ILE A 21 7.51 -15.89 30.43
C ILE A 21 6.23 -16.54 30.98
N ASN A 22 6.30 -17.79 31.39
CA ASN A 22 5.19 -18.50 32.02
C ASN A 22 4.97 -18.00 33.47
N ASP A 23 6.03 -17.73 34.21
CA ASP A 23 5.94 -17.17 35.56
C ASP A 23 5.39 -15.74 35.54
N ILE A 24 5.82 -14.95 34.56
CA ILE A 24 5.29 -13.59 34.34
C ILE A 24 3.80 -13.65 33.99
N ARG A 25 3.39 -14.55 33.09
CA ARG A 25 1.98 -14.75 32.74
C ARG A 25 1.15 -15.16 33.94
N LYS A 26 1.62 -16.15 34.71
CA LYS A 26 0.92 -16.60 35.92
C LYS A 26 0.75 -15.46 36.91
N SER A 27 1.81 -14.71 37.19
CA SER A 27 1.79 -13.51 38.04
C SER A 27 0.73 -12.51 37.55
N LEU A 28 0.72 -12.15 36.26
CA LEU A 28 -0.28 -11.24 35.69
C LEU A 28 -1.71 -11.76 35.84
N SER A 29 -1.93 -13.05 35.62
CA SER A 29 -3.23 -13.70 35.83
C SER A 29 -3.64 -13.66 37.30
N ASP A 30 -2.72 -13.91 38.23
CA ASP A 30 -2.94 -13.85 39.67
C ASP A 30 -3.30 -12.41 40.12
N TYR A 31 -2.80 -11.39 39.43
CA TYR A 31 -3.20 -9.98 39.59
C TYR A 31 -4.51 -9.62 38.86
N GLY A 32 -5.22 -10.59 38.29
CA GLY A 32 -6.53 -10.42 37.67
C GLY A 32 -6.52 -10.01 36.20
N VAL A 33 -5.38 -10.11 35.50
CA VAL A 33 -5.31 -9.84 34.06
C VAL A 33 -5.89 -11.03 33.29
N ASP A 34 -6.91 -10.77 32.47
CA ASP A 34 -7.40 -11.73 31.48
C ASP A 34 -6.42 -11.82 30.30
N LEU A 35 -5.56 -12.84 30.35
CA LEU A 35 -4.54 -13.08 29.32
C LEU A 35 -5.13 -13.51 27.99
N ASP A 36 -6.30 -14.15 27.98
CA ASP A 36 -6.94 -14.63 26.76
C ASP A 36 -7.61 -13.47 26.02
N ASP A 37 -8.34 -12.60 26.72
CA ASP A 37 -8.86 -11.36 26.16
C ASP A 37 -7.73 -10.47 25.64
N ASN A 38 -6.64 -10.33 26.40
CA ASN A 38 -5.47 -9.56 25.95
C ASN A 38 -4.85 -10.15 24.68
N ARG A 39 -4.69 -11.48 24.61
CA ARG A 39 -4.21 -12.17 23.40
C ARG A 39 -5.16 -11.97 22.22
N GLN A 40 -6.47 -12.01 22.43
CA GLN A 40 -7.45 -11.75 21.37
C GLN A 40 -7.33 -10.32 20.83
N ARG A 41 -7.19 -9.32 21.71
CA ARG A 41 -6.97 -7.92 21.31
C ARG A 41 -5.68 -7.76 20.50
N GLN A 42 -4.58 -8.35 20.97
CA GLN A 42 -3.30 -8.33 20.25
C GLN A 42 -3.42 -8.97 18.87
N ASN A 43 -4.05 -10.14 18.77
CA ASN A 43 -4.27 -10.84 17.50
C ASN A 43 -5.10 -10.00 16.52
N LYS A 44 -6.16 -9.34 17.02
CA LYS A 44 -6.98 -8.41 16.22
C LYS A 44 -6.15 -7.24 15.68
N LEU A 45 -5.33 -6.62 16.53
CA LEU A 45 -4.44 -5.53 16.13
C LEU A 45 -3.43 -5.99 15.08
N ILE A 46 -2.76 -7.12 15.29
CA ILE A 46 -1.80 -7.70 14.33
C ILE A 46 -2.49 -7.94 12.98
N LYS A 47 -3.71 -8.48 12.98
CA LYS A 47 -4.48 -8.70 11.73
C LYS A 47 -4.76 -7.39 11.01
N GLN A 48 -5.17 -6.35 11.73
CA GLN A 48 -5.41 -5.02 11.17
C GLN A 48 -4.13 -4.40 10.59
N LEU A 49 -3.01 -4.48 11.31
CA LEU A 49 -1.71 -3.98 10.85
C LEU A 49 -1.25 -4.70 9.59
N LYS A 50 -1.35 -6.03 9.54
CA LYS A 50 -1.04 -6.83 8.35
C LYS A 50 -1.90 -6.43 7.16
N PHE A 51 -3.19 -6.22 7.37
CA PHE A 51 -4.09 -5.77 6.31
C PHE A 51 -3.71 -4.37 5.79
N LYS A 52 -3.49 -3.40 6.68
CA LYS A 52 -3.05 -2.05 6.32
C LYS A 52 -1.74 -2.08 5.52
N LEU A 53 -0.75 -2.84 5.98
CA LEU A 53 0.53 -2.97 5.29
C LEU A 53 0.36 -3.54 3.87
N ARG A 54 -0.43 -4.61 3.71
CA ARG A 54 -0.73 -5.19 2.39
C ARG A 54 -1.45 -4.19 1.49
N SER A 55 -2.43 -3.46 2.03
CA SER A 55 -3.16 -2.44 1.28
C SER A 55 -2.25 -1.31 0.81
N SER A 56 -1.32 -0.84 1.66
CA SER A 56 -0.35 0.19 1.29
C SER A 56 0.59 -0.29 0.19
N ILE A 57 1.14 -1.50 0.32
CA ILE A 57 2.01 -2.10 -0.71
C ILE A 57 1.25 -2.22 -2.04
N ASN A 58 0.00 -2.69 -2.01
CA ASN A 58 -0.81 -2.82 -3.22
C ASN A 58 -1.12 -1.47 -3.85
N LYS A 59 -1.42 -0.44 -3.04
CA LYS A 59 -1.64 0.91 -3.52
C LYS A 59 -0.40 1.47 -4.23
N GLU A 60 0.77 1.35 -3.59
CA GLU A 60 2.04 1.80 -4.16
C GLU A 60 2.37 1.07 -5.47
N LYS A 61 2.18 -0.26 -5.51
CA LYS A 61 2.34 -1.04 -6.76
C LYS A 61 1.41 -0.56 -7.87
N ASN A 62 0.15 -0.30 -7.55
CA ASN A 62 -0.82 0.19 -8.54
C ASN A 62 -0.45 1.59 -9.04
N GLU A 63 -0.03 2.49 -8.15
CA GLU A 63 0.45 3.83 -8.52
C GLU A 63 1.69 3.77 -9.42
N ASN A 64 2.62 2.86 -9.14
CA ASN A 64 3.80 2.64 -9.98
C ASN A 64 3.44 2.06 -11.36
N LEU A 65 2.50 1.11 -11.44
CA LEU A 65 2.02 0.59 -12.72
C LEU A 65 1.34 1.70 -13.52
N LEU A 66 0.53 2.52 -12.87
CA LEU A 66 -0.18 3.63 -13.51
C LEU A 66 0.79 4.67 -14.05
N LEU A 67 1.84 5.00 -13.28
CA LEU A 67 2.90 5.89 -13.74
C LEU A 67 3.60 5.34 -14.98
N LYS A 68 4.03 4.07 -14.95
CA LYS A 68 4.69 3.43 -16.09
C LYS A 68 3.81 3.43 -17.34
N ALA A 69 2.55 3.00 -17.21
CA ALA A 69 1.61 2.99 -18.32
C ALA A 69 1.40 4.40 -18.91
N THR A 70 1.32 5.42 -18.05
CA THR A 70 1.19 6.82 -18.45
C THR A 70 2.43 7.29 -19.22
N GLU A 71 3.63 7.02 -18.71
CA GLU A 71 4.90 7.35 -19.37
C GLU A 71 5.01 6.66 -20.74
N SER A 72 4.68 5.37 -20.82
CA SER A 72 4.68 4.62 -22.08
C SER A 72 3.70 5.19 -23.11
N PHE A 73 2.51 5.62 -22.69
CA PHE A 73 1.58 6.31 -23.59
C PHE A 73 2.10 7.67 -24.05
N GLN A 74 2.71 8.46 -23.15
CA GLN A 74 3.31 9.73 -23.53
C GLN A 74 4.42 9.53 -24.57
N GLU A 75 5.29 8.53 -24.38
CA GLU A 75 6.30 8.18 -25.35
C GLU A 75 5.69 7.75 -26.70
N ALA A 76 4.66 6.91 -26.67
CA ALA A 76 3.97 6.45 -27.88
C ALA A 76 3.31 7.60 -28.65
N ILE A 77 2.66 8.55 -27.96
CA ILE A 77 2.09 9.77 -28.56
C ILE A 77 3.20 10.62 -29.17
N ASN A 78 4.31 10.84 -28.44
CA ASN A 78 5.44 11.62 -28.93
C ASN A 78 6.10 10.98 -30.17
N LYS A 79 6.12 9.64 -30.25
CA LYS A 79 6.61 8.88 -31.41
C LYS A 79 5.59 8.81 -32.55
N GLY A 80 4.34 9.22 -32.34
CA GLY A 80 3.27 9.15 -33.33
C GLY A 80 2.77 7.73 -33.62
N LEU A 81 2.81 6.83 -32.62
CA LEU A 81 2.34 5.45 -32.79
C LEU A 81 0.81 5.40 -32.87
N GLU A 82 0.27 4.96 -34.02
CA GLU A 82 -1.16 5.02 -34.30
C GLU A 82 -2.02 4.12 -33.40
N LYS A 83 -1.55 2.90 -33.08
CA LYS A 83 -2.33 1.93 -32.28
C LYS A 83 -2.51 2.36 -30.82
N PRO A 84 -1.47 2.79 -30.08
CA PRO A 84 -1.63 3.37 -28.74
C PRO A 84 -2.58 4.57 -28.71
N ILE A 85 -2.49 5.44 -29.72
CA ILE A 85 -3.38 6.61 -29.85
C ILE A 85 -4.83 6.16 -30.11
N ALA A 86 -5.04 5.19 -31.01
CA ALA A 86 -6.36 4.62 -31.28
C ALA A 86 -6.97 3.93 -30.05
N TYR A 87 -6.15 3.25 -29.24
CA TYR A 87 -6.59 2.63 -28.00
C TYR A 87 -7.07 3.68 -26.97
N LEU A 88 -6.30 4.76 -26.76
CA LEU A 88 -6.73 5.89 -25.92
C LEU A 88 -8.02 6.53 -26.43
N ASN A 89 -8.17 6.69 -27.75
CA ASN A 89 -9.40 7.22 -28.35
C ASN A 89 -10.62 6.35 -28.03
N ASN A 90 -10.48 5.02 -28.11
CA ASN A 90 -11.56 4.12 -27.75
C ASN A 90 -11.95 4.26 -26.27
N LEU A 91 -10.97 4.35 -25.37
CA LEU A 91 -11.23 4.55 -23.94
C LEU A 91 -11.92 5.88 -23.62
N ILE A 92 -11.54 6.97 -24.29
CA ILE A 92 -12.19 8.29 -24.12
C ILE A 92 -13.66 8.21 -24.57
N ASN A 93 -13.90 7.57 -25.72
CA ASN A 93 -15.25 7.41 -26.29
C ASN A 93 -16.13 6.51 -25.42
N GLU A 94 -15.59 5.41 -24.91
CA GLU A 94 -16.31 4.45 -24.06
C GLU A 94 -16.66 5.04 -22.69
N ASN A 95 -15.73 5.77 -22.08
CA ASN A 95 -15.92 6.33 -20.73
C ASN A 95 -16.65 7.69 -20.73
N GLN A 96 -17.07 8.19 -21.91
CA GLN A 96 -17.70 9.51 -22.08
C GLN A 96 -16.94 10.62 -21.34
N LEU A 97 -15.61 10.49 -21.24
CA LEU A 97 -14.79 11.46 -20.53
C LEU A 97 -14.87 12.75 -21.32
N VAL A 98 -15.35 13.81 -20.67
CA VAL A 98 -15.33 15.18 -21.21
C VAL A 98 -13.89 15.67 -21.15
N VAL A 99 -13.01 15.01 -21.90
CA VAL A 99 -11.69 15.53 -22.22
C VAL A 99 -11.99 16.65 -23.19
N GLN A 100 -11.92 17.90 -22.70
CA GLN A 100 -11.97 19.05 -23.58
C GLN A 100 -10.99 18.78 -24.71
N TYR A 101 -11.45 18.90 -25.97
CA TYR A 101 -10.78 18.60 -27.23
C TYR A 101 -9.43 19.36 -27.42
N ASN A 102 -8.51 19.24 -26.47
CA ASN A 102 -7.11 19.49 -26.69
C ASN A 102 -6.66 18.37 -27.62
N LYS A 103 -6.09 18.75 -28.76
CA LYS A 103 -5.58 17.84 -29.78
C LYS A 103 -4.86 16.67 -29.09
N LEU A 104 -5.25 15.44 -29.42
CA LEU A 104 -4.73 14.18 -28.86
C LEU A 104 -3.19 14.13 -28.83
N ASP A 105 -2.58 14.82 -29.79
CA ASP A 105 -1.16 15.11 -29.93
C ASP A 105 -0.52 15.85 -28.74
N LYS A 106 -1.32 16.27 -27.74
CA LYS A 106 -0.90 17.05 -26.56
C LYS A 106 -1.64 16.65 -25.27
N LEU A 107 -2.04 15.38 -25.13
CA LEU A 107 -2.54 14.92 -23.83
C LEU A 107 -1.44 15.03 -22.76
N SER A 108 -1.78 15.68 -21.66
CA SER A 108 -0.90 15.75 -20.48
C SER A 108 -0.85 14.41 -19.74
N SER A 109 0.18 14.24 -18.92
CA SER A 109 0.36 13.03 -18.09
C SER A 109 -0.86 12.78 -17.20
N ASP A 110 -1.40 13.85 -16.60
CA ASP A 110 -2.56 13.76 -15.72
C ASP A 110 -3.84 13.37 -16.48
N GLU A 111 -4.03 13.85 -17.70
CA GLU A 111 -5.18 13.47 -18.53
C GLU A 111 -5.11 11.99 -18.94
N ILE A 112 -3.94 11.51 -19.38
CA ILE A 112 -3.73 10.09 -19.72
C ILE A 112 -3.98 9.22 -18.49
N LYS A 113 -3.44 9.63 -17.34
CA LYS A 113 -3.61 8.93 -16.08
C LYS A 113 -5.08 8.78 -15.70
N GLU A 114 -5.88 9.84 -15.84
CA GLU A 114 -7.32 9.80 -15.56
C GLU A 114 -8.10 8.90 -16.52
N ILE A 115 -7.66 8.77 -17.78
CA ILE A 115 -8.27 7.87 -18.77
C ILE A 115 -8.00 6.40 -18.44
N ILE A 116 -6.78 6.07 -18.01
CA ILE A 116 -6.33 4.67 -17.90
C ILE A 116 -6.39 4.10 -16.47
N LYS A 117 -6.62 4.91 -15.43
CA LYS A 117 -6.56 4.50 -14.02
C LYS A 117 -7.47 3.31 -13.65
N ASP A 118 -8.58 3.15 -14.35
CA ASP A 118 -9.59 2.11 -14.10
C ASP A 118 -9.43 0.90 -15.05
N GLN A 119 -8.41 0.91 -15.90
CA GLN A 119 -8.12 -0.14 -16.88
C GLN A 119 -7.12 -1.15 -16.36
N ASN A 120 -6.95 -2.28 -17.07
CA ASN A 120 -5.91 -3.24 -16.77
C ASN A 120 -4.54 -2.71 -17.20
N LEU A 121 -3.83 -2.09 -16.25
CA LEU A 121 -2.53 -1.45 -16.47
C LEU A 121 -1.45 -2.43 -16.96
N ILE A 122 -1.56 -3.72 -16.65
CA ILE A 122 -0.59 -4.74 -17.11
C ILE A 122 -0.77 -4.98 -18.61
N GLU A 123 -2.00 -5.21 -19.07
CA GLU A 123 -2.31 -5.41 -20.48
C GLU A 123 -1.92 -4.19 -21.31
N ILE A 124 -2.13 -2.98 -20.77
CA ILE A 124 -1.69 -1.73 -21.38
C ILE A 124 -0.18 -1.71 -21.56
N ILE A 125 0.59 -2.00 -20.50
CA ILE A 125 2.06 -2.01 -20.58
C ILE A 125 2.54 -3.05 -21.60
N GLU A 126 1.99 -4.26 -21.57
CA GLU A 126 2.33 -5.32 -22.54
C GLU A 126 2.03 -4.89 -23.99
N LEU A 127 0.88 -4.25 -24.24
CA LEU A 127 0.52 -3.74 -25.56
C LEU A 127 1.52 -2.67 -26.04
N LEU A 128 1.95 -1.78 -25.15
CA LEU A 128 2.85 -0.67 -25.48
C LEU A 128 4.30 -1.15 -25.66
N GLU A 129 4.76 -2.13 -24.88
CA GLU A 129 6.10 -2.72 -25.04
C GLU A 129 6.25 -3.51 -26.34
N ASN A 130 5.18 -4.16 -26.80
CA ASN A 130 5.18 -4.88 -28.09
C ASN A 130 5.18 -3.95 -29.33
N GLU A 131 4.93 -2.65 -29.14
CA GLU A 131 4.86 -1.63 -30.20
C GLU A 131 6.09 -0.72 -30.23
N GLN A 132 7.05 -0.89 -29.31
CA GLN A 132 8.37 -0.22 -29.32
C GLN A 132 9.33 -0.87 -30.32
#